data_AF-M0N569-F1
#
_entry.id   AF-M0N569-F1
#
_cell.length_a   1.000
_cell.length_b   1.000
_cell.length_c   1.000
_cell.angle_alpha   90.00
_cell.angle_beta   90.00
_cell.angle_gamma   90.00
#
_symmetry.space_group_name_H-M   'P 1'
#
loop_
_entity.id
_entity.type
_entity.pdbx_description
1 polymer ?
#
loop_
_entity_poly.entity_id
_entity_poly.type
_entity_poly.pdbx_seq_one_letter_code
_entity_poly.pdbx_strand_id
1 'polypeptide(L)' 'MRVEFDGGTLLLREASEDVPYAEWDDRVEEYRAPAYRYRNVLEWADAWNDEDSPSAGQESAHQGTIQSATIAVEDTA' A
#
# COMPACT_ATOMS: atom_id res chain seq x y z
N MET A 1 -1.18 -2.42 11.01
CA MET A 1 -1.58 -3.45 10.02
C MET A 1 -0.62 -3.42 8.83
N ARG A 2 -0.06 -4.56 8.43
CA ARG A 2 0.82 -4.69 7.25
C ARG A 2 0.16 -5.59 6.20
N VAL A 3 0.16 -5.14 4.93
CA VAL A 3 -0.45 -5.88 3.81
C VAL A 3 0.64 -6.48 2.92
N GLU A 4 0.55 -7.78 2.64
CA GLU A 4 1.50 -8.53 1.81
C GLU A 4 0.74 -9.27 0.71
N PHE A 5 1.28 -9.34 -0.51
CA PHE A 5 0.64 -10.04 -1.62
C PHE A 5 1.13 -11.49 -1.70
N ASP A 6 0.20 -12.44 -1.73
CA ASP A 6 0.48 -13.87 -1.89
C ASP A 6 -0.53 -14.52 -2.86
N GLY A 7 -0.05 -14.94 -4.03
CA GLY A 7 -0.78 -15.83 -4.94
C GLY A 7 -2.16 -15.33 -5.42
N GLY A 8 -2.42 -14.01 -5.43
CA GLY A 8 -3.74 -13.44 -5.79
C GLY A 8 -4.61 -13.05 -4.59
N THR A 9 -4.11 -13.26 -3.38
CA THR A 9 -4.67 -12.78 -2.12
C THR A 9 -3.72 -11.81 -1.45
N LEU A 10 -4.22 -11.08 -0.48
CA LEU A 10 -3.47 -10.22 0.41
C LEU A 10 -3.45 -10.90 1.77
N LEU A 11 -2.28 -11.15 2.32
CA LEU A 11 -2.10 -11.43 3.73
C LEU A 11 -2.10 -10.11 4.51
N LEU A 12 -2.91 -10.07 5.55
CA LEU A 12 -3.11 -8.94 6.42
C LEU A 12 -2.49 -9.27 7.77
N ARG A 13 -1.21 -8.91 7.93
CA ARG A 13 -0.47 -9.16 9.16
C ARG A 13 -0.88 -8.18 10.23
N GLU A 14 -1.06 -8.69 11.45
CA GLU A 14 -1.50 -7.89 12.60
C GLU A 14 -2.83 -7.18 12.32
N ALA A 15 -3.71 -7.85 11.57
CA ALA A 15 -5.07 -7.40 11.32
C ALA A 15 -6.02 -7.92 12.40
N SER A 16 -7.02 -7.11 12.72
CA SER A 16 -8.13 -7.51 13.58
C SER A 16 -9.27 -8.14 12.77
N GLU A 17 -10.18 -8.84 13.44
CA GLU A 17 -11.42 -9.37 12.84
C GLU A 17 -12.33 -8.30 12.22
N ASP A 18 -12.11 -7.04 12.60
CA ASP A 18 -12.86 -5.87 12.12
C ASP A 18 -12.50 -5.47 10.67
N VAL A 19 -11.45 -6.06 10.08
CA VAL A 19 -11.04 -5.73 8.70
C VAL A 19 -12.10 -6.22 7.71
N PRO A 20 -12.66 -5.34 6.88
CA PRO A 20 -13.69 -5.72 5.93
C PRO A 20 -13.12 -6.62 4.83
N TYR A 21 -13.90 -7.63 4.44
CA TYR A 21 -13.55 -8.62 3.41
C TYR A 21 -12.34 -9.51 3.75
N ALA A 22 -11.83 -9.40 4.98
CA ALA A 22 -10.81 -10.28 5.50
C ALA A 22 -11.44 -11.56 6.06
N GLU A 23 -10.81 -12.69 5.78
CA GLU A 23 -11.18 -13.99 6.31
C GLU A 23 -9.98 -14.57 7.06
N TRP A 24 -10.21 -15.18 8.23
CA TRP A 24 -9.15 -15.85 8.98
C TRP A 24 -8.70 -17.12 8.25
N ASP A 25 -7.42 -17.21 7.89
CA ASP A 25 -6.83 -18.42 7.32
C ASP A 25 -6.02 -19.15 8.40
N ASP A 26 -6.62 -20.19 8.97
CA ASP A 26 -6.04 -21.04 10.01
C ASP A 26 -4.71 -21.70 9.61
N ARG A 27 -4.42 -21.81 8.30
CA ARG A 27 -3.16 -22.42 7.81
C ARG A 27 -1.94 -21.54 8.03
N VAL A 28 -2.15 -20.23 8.02
CA VAL A 28 -1.10 -19.22 8.16
C VAL A 28 -1.29 -18.37 9.42
N GLU A 29 -2.33 -18.65 10.19
CA GLU A 29 -2.72 -17.95 11.42
C GLU A 29 -2.84 -16.44 11.20
N GLU A 30 -3.37 -16.05 10.04
CA GLU A 30 -3.41 -14.66 9.62
C GLU A 30 -4.65 -14.38 8.74
N TYR A 31 -5.09 -13.12 8.70
CA TYR A 31 -6.22 -12.70 7.88
C TYR A 31 -5.84 -12.59 6.40
N ARG A 32 -6.75 -13.01 5.52
CA ARG A 32 -6.59 -12.93 4.06
C ARG A 32 -7.74 -12.21 3.41
N ALA A 33 -7.42 -11.36 2.43
CA ALA A 33 -8.40 -10.68 1.61
C ALA A 33 -8.09 -10.88 0.12
N PRO A 34 -9.09 -10.87 -0.78
CA PRO A 34 -8.83 -10.91 -2.21
C PRO A 34 -8.04 -9.67 -2.69
N ALA A 35 -7.06 -9.85 -3.58
CA ALA A 35 -6.18 -8.75 -4.00
C ALA A 35 -6.91 -7.57 -4.68
N TYR A 36 -8.03 -7.82 -5.36
CA TYR A 36 -8.84 -6.76 -5.96
C TYR A 36 -9.54 -5.86 -4.92
N ARG A 37 -9.59 -6.28 -3.64
CA ARG A 37 -10.11 -5.48 -2.53
C ARG A 37 -9.05 -4.59 -1.87
N TYR A 38 -7.79 -4.63 -2.31
CA TYR A 38 -6.67 -3.86 -1.76
C TYR A 38 -7.04 -2.42 -1.41
N ARG A 39 -7.65 -1.70 -2.35
CA ARG A 39 -8.04 -0.30 -2.16
C ARG A 39 -9.05 -0.12 -1.02
N ASN A 40 -10.07 -0.97 -0.94
CA ASN A 40 -11.09 -0.87 0.12
C ASN A 40 -10.48 -1.16 1.49
N VAL A 41 -9.56 -2.12 1.57
CA VAL A 41 -8.84 -2.46 2.81
C VAL A 41 -7.92 -1.32 3.23
N LEU A 42 -7.24 -0.66 2.29
CA LEU A 42 -6.44 0.53 2.58
C LEU A 42 -7.28 1.73 3.00
N GLU A 43 -8.38 2.02 2.31
CA GLU A 43 -9.29 3.12 2.67
C GLU A 43 -9.88 2.92 4.06
N TRP A 44 -10.20 1.67 4.44
CA TRP A 44 -10.58 1.33 5.81
C TRP A 44 -9.42 1.53 6.80
N ALA A 45 -8.22 1.05 6.48
CA ALA A 45 -7.07 1.15 7.38
C ALA A 45 -6.61 2.59 7.61
N ASP A 46 -6.74 3.44 6.60
CA ASP A 46 -6.48 4.89 6.67
C ASP A 46 -7.45 5.58 7.63
N ALA A 47 -8.74 5.22 7.58
CA ALA A 47 -9.74 5.73 8.53
C ALA A 47 -9.43 5.34 9.99
N TRP A 48 -8.92 4.13 10.23
CA TRP A 48 -8.46 3.72 11.57
C TRP A 48 -7.21 4.44 12.05
N ASN A 49 -6.35 4.88 11.12
CA ASN A 49 -5.16 5.64 11.45
C ASN A 49 -5.46 7.12 11.78
N ASP A 50 -6.58 7.65 11.30
CA ASP A 50 -7.01 9.03 11.60
C ASP A 50 -7.59 9.18 13.03
N GLU A 51 -8.23 8.11 13.56
CA GLU A 51 -8.82 8.12 14.90
C GLU A 51 -7.86 7.72 16.03
N ASP A 52 -6.77 6.97 15.75
CA ASP A 52 -5.85 6.44 16.79
C ASP A 52 -4.36 6.84 16.63
N SER A 53 -3.99 7.80 15.76
CA SER A 53 -2.61 8.30 15.70
C SER A 53 -2.48 9.83 15.86
N PRO A 54 -1.58 10.32 16.75
CA PRO A 54 -1.23 11.73 16.80
C PRO A 54 -0.42 12.08 15.56
N SER A 55 -1.06 12.75 14.59
CA SER A 55 -0.44 13.64 13.60
C SER A 55 0.95 13.21 13.09
N ALA A 56 1.01 12.24 12.18
CA ALA A 56 2.14 12.19 11.24
C ALA A 56 1.82 13.15 10.10
N GLY A 57 2.39 14.36 10.21
CA GLY A 57 2.16 15.45 9.29
C GLY A 57 2.37 15.05 7.83
N GLN A 58 1.42 15.46 7.01
CA GLN A 58 1.55 15.50 5.57
C GLN A 58 2.66 16.49 5.21
N GLU A 59 3.91 16.03 5.13
CA GLU A 59 4.98 16.79 4.47
C GLU A 59 5.06 16.39 3.00
N SER A 60 4.35 17.20 2.22
CA SER A 60 4.79 17.77 0.95
C SER A 60 5.56 16.86 -0.02
N ALA A 61 4.85 16.42 -1.06
CA ALA A 61 5.41 15.93 -2.30
C ALA A 61 6.40 16.94 -2.92
N HIS A 62 7.67 16.83 -2.56
CA HIS A 62 8.80 17.39 -3.30
C HIS A 62 9.57 16.25 -3.92
N GLN A 63 9.33 15.98 -5.21
CA GLN A 63 10.35 15.49 -6.15
C GLN A 63 9.82 15.43 -7.59
N GLY A 64 9.35 16.58 -8.07
CA GLY A 64 9.28 16.84 -9.51
C GLY A 64 10.61 17.41 -9.99
N THR A 65 11.62 16.58 -10.20
CA THR A 65 12.79 16.94 -11.01
C THR A 65 13.31 15.69 -11.69
N ILE A 66 12.62 15.27 -12.75
CA ILE A 66 13.28 14.51 -13.81
C ILE A 66 13.82 15.58 -14.76
N GLN A 67 15.08 15.96 -14.58
CA GLN A 67 15.80 16.70 -15.61
C GLN A 67 15.88 15.79 -16.83
N SER A 68 15.18 16.16 -17.89
CA SER A 68 15.34 15.54 -19.21
C SER A 68 16.78 15.76 -19.67
N ALA A 69 17.62 14.72 -19.50
CA ALA A 69 18.93 14.67 -20.12
C ALA A 69 18.72 14.63 -21.64
N THR A 70 18.99 15.75 -22.31
CA THR A 70 19.16 15.75 -23.77
C THR A 70 20.50 15.09 -24.06
N ILE A 71 20.45 13.81 -24.39
CA ILE A 71 21.59 13.05 -24.91
C ILE A 71 22.00 13.72 -26.23
N ALA A 72 23.20 14.30 -26.23
CA ALA A 72 23.86 14.74 -27.44
C ALA A 72 24.33 13.51 -28.22
N VAL A 73 23.76 13.33 -29.40
CA VAL A 73 24.19 12.45 -30.48
C VAL A 73 23.75 13.23 -31.72
N GLU A 74 24.54 13.47 -32.77
CA GLU A 74 25.54 12.60 -33.40
C GLU A 74 26.53 13.45 -34.21
N ASP A 75 27.75 12.92 -34.33
CA ASP A 75 28.76 13.23 -35.33
C ASP A 75 28.20 13.08 -36.75
N THR A 76 28.34 14.09 -37.61
CA THR A 76 28.25 13.90 -39.07
C THR A 76 29.03 14.98 -39.86
N ALA A 77 29.91 14.49 -40.73
CA ALA A 77 30.63 15.10 -41.87
C ALA A 77 31.85 15.99 -41.60
#